data_AF-A0AAN6GBX6-F1
#
_entry.id   AF-A0AAN6GBX6-F1
#
_cell.length_a   1.000
_cell.length_b   1.000
_cell.length_c   1.000
_cell.angle_alpha   90.00
_cell.angle_beta   90.00
_cell.angle_gamma   90.00
#
_symmetry.space_group_name_H-M   'P 1'
#
loop_
_entity.id
_entity.type
_entity.pdbx_description
1 polymer ?
#
loop_
_entity_poly.entity_id
_entity_poly.type
_entity_poly.pdbx_seq_one_letter_code
_entity_poly.pdbx_strand_id
1 'polypeptide(L)'
;MRMLKEDDENDVEVTWEDQQKINAFSRLNSRLADVEHDLKELQDQREACDDLNVEIELVDEDEAVLYKIGDAFVSVLQPRALELLEADTARLDQDISKLKDVVDDCEREMDKLKIDLYAKFGKSNISALRLLPGFLTACSPNTCDVTDHLCSLSIDLERD
;
A
#
# COMPACT_ATOMS: atom_id res chain seq x y z
N MET A 1 45.49 -23.82 -1.28
CA MET A 1 44.14 -24.34 -1.60
C MET A 1 43.28 -24.09 -0.37
N ARG A 2 42.40 -23.09 -0.41
CA ARG A 2 41.53 -22.73 0.72
C ARG A 2 40.16 -23.31 0.37
N MET A 3 39.74 -24.36 1.08
CA MET A 3 38.37 -24.87 0.97
C MET A 3 37.44 -23.75 1.43
N LEU A 4 36.61 -23.25 0.51
CA LEU A 4 35.42 -22.49 0.87
C LEU A 4 34.53 -23.47 1.63
N LYS A 5 34.13 -23.09 2.84
CA LYS A 5 33.06 -23.79 3.55
C LYS A 5 31.86 -23.68 2.63
N GLU A 6 31.26 -24.83 2.30
CA GLU A 6 29.90 -24.87 1.79
C GLU A 6 29.08 -24.04 2.78
N ASP A 7 28.70 -22.84 2.35
CA ASP A 7 27.65 -22.12 3.03
C ASP A 7 26.48 -23.09 3.05
N ASP A 8 25.89 -23.31 4.23
CA ASP A 8 24.63 -24.01 4.39
C ASP A 8 23.58 -23.23 3.58
N GLU A 9 23.55 -23.45 2.27
CA GLU A 9 22.39 -23.29 1.42
C GLU A 9 21.33 -24.18 2.09
N ASN A 10 20.57 -23.55 2.97
CA ASN A 10 19.47 -24.17 3.67
C ASN A 10 18.48 -24.55 2.56
N ASP A 11 18.60 -25.78 2.08
CA ASP A 11 17.75 -26.44 1.09
C ASP A 11 16.38 -26.69 1.74
N VAL A 12 15.71 -25.59 2.08
CA VAL A 12 14.41 -25.57 2.73
C VAL A 12 13.40 -25.77 1.62
N GLU A 13 12.81 -26.97 1.58
CA GLU A 13 11.73 -27.27 0.67
C GLU A 13 10.56 -26.29 0.88
N VAL A 14 10.25 -25.52 -0.16
CA VAL A 14 9.10 -24.60 -0.19
C VAL A 14 7.85 -25.41 -0.49
N THR A 15 6.92 -25.47 0.46
CA THR A 15 5.64 -26.14 0.24
C THR A 15 4.65 -25.23 -0.51
N TRP A 16 3.63 -25.82 -1.13
CA TRP A 16 2.57 -25.04 -1.79
C TRP A 16 1.82 -24.08 -0.83
N GLU A 17 1.69 -24.45 0.44
CA GLU A 17 1.11 -23.59 1.48
C GLU A 17 2.00 -22.37 1.75
N ASP A 18 3.33 -22.54 1.75
CA ASP A 18 4.26 -21.42 1.93
C ASP A 18 4.22 -20.47 0.73
N GLN A 19 4.13 -21.00 -0.49
CA GLN A 19 4.02 -20.18 -1.69
C GLN A 19 2.74 -19.34 -1.68
N GLN A 20 1.63 -19.85 -1.14
CA GLN A 20 0.43 -19.05 -0.94
C GLN A 20 0.63 -17.95 0.09
N LYS A 21 1.30 -18.24 1.21
CA LYS A 21 1.64 -17.22 2.21
C LYS A 21 2.54 -16.12 1.63
N ILE A 22 3.51 -16.49 0.80
CA ILE A 22 4.37 -15.56 0.05
C ILE A 22 3.53 -14.69 -0.90
N ASN A 23 2.65 -15.30 -1.69
CA ASN A 23 1.77 -14.57 -2.61
C ASN A 23 0.82 -13.62 -1.87
N ALA A 24 0.26 -14.06 -0.73
CA ALA A 24 -0.58 -13.24 0.13
C ALA A 24 0.19 -12.05 0.72
N PHE A 25 1.43 -12.30 1.16
CA PHE A 25 2.33 -11.27 1.66
C PHE A 25 2.63 -10.20 0.59
N SER A 26 2.96 -10.61 -0.64
CA SER A 26 3.20 -9.69 -1.74
C SER A 26 1.96 -8.84 -2.06
N ARG A 27 0.77 -9.45 -2.09
CA ARG A 27 -0.50 -8.71 -2.30
C ARG A 27 -0.80 -7.72 -1.20
N LEU A 28 -0.60 -8.10 0.06
CA LEU A 28 -0.77 -7.21 1.21
C LEU A 28 0.22 -6.05 1.17
N ASN A 29 1.46 -6.29 0.77
CA ASN A 29 2.47 -5.24 0.66
C ASN A 29 2.14 -4.23 -0.45
N SER A 30 1.68 -4.69 -1.62
CA SER A 30 1.20 -3.79 -2.68
C SER A 30 -0.01 -2.98 -2.21
N ARG A 31 -1.01 -3.65 -1.61
CA ARG A 31 -2.20 -2.97 -1.08
C ARG A 31 -1.84 -1.95 0.01
N LEU A 32 -0.92 -2.28 0.91
CA LEU A 32 -0.47 -1.37 1.96
C LEU A 32 0.14 -0.11 1.33
N ALA A 33 1.04 -0.27 0.36
CA ALA A 33 1.66 0.87 -0.34
C ALA A 33 0.62 1.75 -1.06
N ASP A 34 -0.37 1.15 -1.72
CA ASP A 34 -1.45 1.88 -2.38
C ASP A 34 -2.31 2.66 -1.35
N VAL A 35 -2.68 2.01 -0.24
CA VAL A 35 -3.49 2.64 0.81
C VAL A 35 -2.72 3.74 1.54
N GLU A 36 -1.42 3.56 1.79
CA GLU A 36 -0.55 4.59 2.38
C GLU A 36 -0.40 5.80 1.46
N HIS A 37 -0.33 5.57 0.15
CA HIS A 37 -0.33 6.63 -0.85
C HIS A 37 -1.64 7.42 -0.81
N ASP A 38 -2.79 6.75 -0.89
CA ASP A 38 -4.11 7.39 -0.84
C ASP A 38 -4.34 8.13 0.49
N LEU A 39 -3.88 7.56 1.60
CA LEU A 39 -3.93 8.19 2.93
C LEU A 39 -3.14 9.49 2.94
N LYS A 40 -1.97 9.51 2.32
CA LYS A 40 -1.14 10.71 2.22
C LYS A 40 -1.83 11.78 1.36
N GLU A 41 -2.37 11.40 0.20
CA GLU A 41 -3.10 12.35 -0.66
C GLU A 41 -4.29 12.99 0.06
N LEU A 42 -5.03 12.22 0.86
CA LEU A 42 -6.13 12.76 1.66
C LEU A 42 -5.65 13.65 2.81
N GLN A 43 -4.51 13.34 3.43
CA GLN A 43 -3.91 14.21 4.45
C GLN A 43 -3.47 15.55 3.87
N ASP A 44 -2.83 15.53 2.70
CA ASP A 44 -2.42 16.74 1.99
C ASP A 44 -3.65 17.58 1.59
N GLN A 45 -4.75 16.95 1.16
CA GLN A 45 -6.02 17.63 0.91
C GLN A 45 -6.64 18.23 2.18
N ARG A 46 -6.56 17.54 3.31
CA ARG A 46 -7.06 18.02 4.60
C ARG A 46 -6.27 19.25 5.07
N GLU A 47 -4.95 19.21 4.98
CA GLU A 47 -4.09 20.37 5.27
C GLU A 47 -4.42 21.55 4.35
N ALA A 48 -4.63 21.31 3.05
CA ALA A 48 -5.07 22.36 2.14
C ALA A 48 -6.45 22.95 2.53
N CYS A 49 -7.37 22.15 3.06
CA CYS A 49 -8.63 22.67 3.61
C CYS A 49 -8.41 23.53 4.86
N ASP A 50 -7.46 23.19 5.73
CA ASP A 50 -7.11 23.99 6.91
C ASP A 50 -6.54 25.37 6.49
N ASP A 51 -5.65 25.38 5.49
CA ASP A 51 -5.10 26.62 4.90
C ASP A 51 -6.20 27.49 4.27
N LEU A 52 -7.08 26.88 3.46
CA LEU A 52 -8.21 27.58 2.84
C LEU A 52 -9.18 28.14 3.88
N ASN A 53 -9.37 27.46 5.01
CA ASN A 53 -10.24 27.94 6.07
C ASN A 53 -9.72 29.27 6.64
N VAL A 54 -8.40 29.36 6.90
CA VAL A 54 -7.76 30.59 7.34
C VAL A 54 -7.89 31.69 6.29
N GLU A 55 -7.72 31.37 5.00
CA GLU A 55 -7.87 32.35 3.92
C GLU A 55 -9.29 32.90 3.81
N ILE A 56 -10.32 32.05 3.90
CA ILE A 56 -11.72 32.43 3.79
C ILE A 56 -12.17 33.23 5.03
N GLU A 57 -11.66 32.90 6.22
CA GLU A 57 -11.95 33.66 7.45
C GLU A 57 -11.48 35.13 7.38
N LEU A 58 -10.49 35.44 6.54
CA LEU A 58 -9.99 36.80 6.34
C LEU A 58 -10.83 37.62 5.34
N VAL A 59 -11.72 36.97 4.59
CA VAL A 59 -12.64 37.62 3.66
C VAL A 59 -13.83 38.19 4.43
N ASP A 60 -14.30 39.37 4.03
CA ASP A 60 -15.47 40.00 4.64
C ASP A 60 -16.72 39.12 4.45
N GLU A 61 -17.56 39.03 5.49
CA GLU A 61 -18.72 38.11 5.53
C GLU A 61 -19.75 38.36 4.41
N ASP A 62 -19.81 39.58 3.87
CA ASP A 62 -20.69 39.99 2.77
C ASP A 62 -20.06 39.81 1.37
N GLU A 63 -18.79 39.42 1.28
CA GLU A 63 -18.14 39.08 0.03
C GLU A 63 -18.36 37.61 -0.38
N ALA A 64 -18.35 37.38 -1.69
CA ALA A 64 -18.53 36.05 -2.26
C ALA A 64 -17.20 35.45 -2.72
N VAL A 65 -16.97 34.19 -2.35
CA VAL A 65 -15.83 33.38 -2.76
C VAL A 65 -16.24 32.34 -3.80
N LEU A 66 -15.30 31.92 -4.65
CA LEU A 66 -15.52 30.86 -5.61
C LEU A 66 -15.25 29.50 -4.95
N TYR A 67 -16.31 28.76 -4.65
CA TYR A 67 -16.22 27.44 -4.05
C TYR A 67 -16.30 26.35 -5.12
N LYS A 68 -15.41 25.36 -5.07
CA LYS A 68 -15.35 24.26 -6.04
C LYS A 68 -16.24 23.10 -5.58
N ILE A 69 -17.15 22.65 -6.44
CA ILE A 69 -17.99 21.46 -6.23
C ILE A 69 -17.84 20.55 -7.44
N GLY A 70 -17.16 19.41 -7.26
CA GLY A 70 -16.78 18.55 -8.37
C GLY A 70 -15.88 19.30 -9.37
N ASP A 71 -16.34 19.47 -10.60
CA ASP A 71 -15.62 20.18 -11.67
C ASP A 71 -16.10 21.62 -11.92
N ALA A 72 -17.03 22.12 -11.09
CA ALA A 72 -17.60 23.45 -11.25
C ALA A 72 -17.21 24.39 -10.09
N PHE A 73 -17.14 25.68 -10.39
CA PHE A 73 -16.99 26.73 -9.37
C PHE A 73 -18.30 27.50 -9.22
N VAL A 74 -18.73 27.71 -7.98
CA VAL A 74 -19.95 28.43 -7.63
C VAL A 74 -19.58 29.60 -6.74
N SER A 75 -20.16 30.77 -7.01
CA SER A 75 -20.00 31.94 -6.15
C SER A 75 -20.90 31.77 -4.92
N VAL A 76 -20.29 31.77 -3.73
CA VAL A 76 -20.94 31.51 -2.45
C VAL A 76 -20.48 32.58 -1.46
N LEU A 77 -21.40 33.11 -0.65
CA LEU A 77 -21.02 34.05 0.42
C LEU A 77 -20.10 33.38 1.44
N GLN A 78 -19.19 34.16 2.00
CA GLN A 78 -18.17 33.69 2.94
C GLN A 78 -18.72 32.76 4.05
N PRO A 79 -19.83 33.09 4.76
CA PRO A 79 -20.31 32.24 5.86
C PRO A 79 -20.73 30.85 5.37
N ARG A 80 -21.34 30.80 4.18
CA ARG A 80 -21.77 29.55 3.58
C ARG A 80 -20.59 28.75 3.01
N ALA A 81 -19.54 29.42 2.55
CA ALA A 81 -18.32 28.75 2.11
C ALA A 81 -17.59 28.07 3.29
N LEU A 82 -17.53 28.72 4.46
CA LEU A 82 -16.98 28.14 5.69
C LEU A 82 -17.78 26.91 6.14
N GLU A 83 -19.12 26.98 6.15
CA GLU A 83 -19.97 25.82 6.46
C GLU A 83 -19.73 24.62 5.52
N LEU A 84 -19.57 24.90 4.22
CA LEU A 84 -19.29 23.85 3.23
C LEU A 84 -17.90 23.25 3.43
N LEU A 85 -16.90 24.10 3.70
CA LEU A 85 -15.54 23.66 3.97
C LEU A 85 -15.46 22.80 5.23
N GLU A 86 -16.14 23.19 6.31
CA GLU A 86 -16.22 22.37 7.53
C GLU A 86 -16.81 20.98 7.27
N ALA A 87 -17.89 20.90 6.47
CA ALA A 87 -18.49 19.63 6.10
C ALA A 87 -17.55 18.75 5.26
N ASP A 88 -16.79 19.36 4.34
CA ASP A 88 -15.82 18.66 3.52
C ASP A 88 -14.59 18.20 4.33
N THR A 89 -14.09 19.01 5.25
CA THR A 89 -13.03 18.63 6.20
C THR A 89 -13.47 17.46 7.08
N ALA A 90 -14.70 17.49 7.60
CA ALA A 90 -15.25 16.38 8.39
C ALA A 90 -15.37 15.08 7.57
N ARG A 91 -15.69 15.17 6.27
CA ARG A 91 -15.69 14.01 5.37
C ARG A 91 -14.28 13.46 5.18
N LEU A 92 -13.30 14.34 4.92
CA LEU A 92 -11.89 13.95 4.77
C LEU A 92 -11.36 13.25 6.04
N ASP A 93 -11.64 13.80 7.23
CA ASP A 93 -11.22 13.19 8.49
C ASP A 93 -11.81 11.79 8.70
N GLN A 94 -13.07 11.58 8.31
CA GLN A 94 -13.70 10.25 8.35
C GLN A 94 -13.02 9.27 7.39
N ASP A 95 -12.70 9.69 6.16
CA ASP A 95 -12.07 8.82 5.17
C ASP A 95 -10.61 8.52 5.53
N ILE A 96 -9.88 9.50 6.07
CA ILE A 96 -8.55 9.30 6.68
C ILE A 96 -8.62 8.26 7.80
N SER A 97 -9.62 8.35 8.69
CA SER A 97 -9.78 7.37 9.77
C SER A 97 -10.00 5.96 9.23
N LYS A 98 -10.86 5.79 8.21
CA LYS A 98 -11.10 4.48 7.60
C LYS A 98 -9.85 3.91 6.93
N LEU A 99 -9.08 4.73 6.22
CA LEU A 99 -7.85 4.27 5.58
C LEU A 99 -6.78 3.89 6.62
N LYS A 100 -6.69 4.62 7.73
CA LYS A 100 -5.82 4.22 8.86
C LYS A 100 -6.19 2.86 9.42
N ASP A 101 -7.49 2.58 9.60
CA ASP A 101 -7.94 1.26 10.04
C ASP A 101 -7.53 0.16 9.03
N VAL A 102 -7.58 0.46 7.72
CA VAL A 102 -7.14 -0.46 6.67
C VAL A 102 -5.62 -0.68 6.68
N VAL A 103 -4.84 0.37 6.94
CA VAL A 103 -3.38 0.28 7.13
C VAL A 103 -3.09 -0.66 8.30
N ASP A 104 -3.68 -0.41 9.46
CA ASP A 104 -3.49 -1.21 10.68
C ASP A 104 -3.89 -2.68 10.45
N ASP A 105 -4.98 -2.93 9.72
CA ASP A 105 -5.40 -4.27 9.31
C ASP A 105 -4.34 -4.96 8.45
N CYS A 106 -3.84 -4.27 7.42
CA CYS A 106 -2.85 -4.80 6.49
C CYS A 106 -1.54 -5.10 7.21
N GLU A 107 -1.06 -4.21 8.09
CA GLU A 107 0.15 -4.40 8.89
C GLU A 107 0.01 -5.60 9.84
N ARG A 108 -1.13 -5.74 10.52
CA ARG A 108 -1.38 -6.89 11.42
C ARG A 108 -1.36 -8.22 10.68
N GLU A 109 -2.01 -8.31 9.53
CA GLU A 109 -1.99 -9.54 8.71
C GLU A 109 -0.60 -9.81 8.14
N MET A 110 0.10 -8.75 7.73
CA MET A 110 1.47 -8.85 7.23
C MET A 110 2.42 -9.38 8.32
N ASP A 111 2.30 -8.92 9.56
CA ASP A 111 3.16 -9.38 10.67
C ASP A 111 2.91 -10.84 11.05
N LYS A 112 1.67 -11.32 10.99
CA LYS A 112 1.36 -12.75 11.15
C LYS A 112 2.07 -13.59 10.09
N LEU A 113 1.99 -13.17 8.82
CA LEU A 113 2.65 -13.85 7.72
C LEU A 113 4.18 -13.79 7.85
N LYS A 114 4.74 -12.66 8.31
CA LYS A 114 6.18 -12.56 8.60
C LYS A 114 6.58 -13.62 9.63
N ILE A 115 5.89 -13.72 10.76
CA ILE A 115 6.23 -14.69 11.81
C ILE A 115 6.22 -16.12 11.25
N ASP A 116 5.18 -16.49 10.52
CA ASP A 116 5.03 -17.81 9.91
C ASP A 116 6.15 -18.13 8.92
N LEU A 117 6.49 -17.17 8.06
CA LEU A 117 7.54 -17.34 7.06
C LEU A 117 8.93 -17.36 7.72
N TYR A 118 9.22 -16.46 8.65
CA TYR A 118 10.51 -16.37 9.34
C TYR A 118 10.80 -17.60 10.20
N ALA A 119 9.78 -18.21 10.81
CA ALA A 119 9.93 -19.45 11.56
C ALA A 119 10.42 -20.61 10.69
N LYS A 120 10.13 -20.58 9.37
CA LYS A 120 10.40 -21.68 8.44
C LYS A 120 11.61 -21.44 7.55
N PHE A 121 11.83 -20.20 7.08
CA PHE A 121 12.90 -19.85 6.12
C PHE A 121 14.08 -19.07 6.75
N GLY A 122 14.02 -18.73 8.04
CA GLY A 122 15.08 -18.00 8.72
C GLY A 122 15.26 -16.55 8.25
N LYS A 123 16.26 -15.84 8.80
CA LYS A 123 16.54 -14.42 8.50
C LYS A 123 17.11 -14.18 7.10
N SER A 124 17.80 -15.16 6.51
CA SER A 124 18.60 -14.98 5.30
C SER A 124 17.76 -14.99 4.01
N ASN A 125 16.64 -15.71 3.99
CA ASN A 125 15.90 -15.99 2.75
C ASN A 125 14.72 -15.03 2.51
N ILE A 126 14.22 -14.35 3.54
CA ILE A 126 13.06 -13.44 3.43
C ILE A 126 13.48 -12.00 3.15
N SER A 127 14.70 -11.59 3.51
CA SER A 127 15.26 -10.29 3.11
C SER A 127 15.38 -10.12 1.59
N ALA A 128 15.41 -11.22 0.83
CA ALA A 128 15.40 -11.22 -0.64
C ALA A 128 14.01 -11.03 -1.27
N LEU A 129 12.91 -11.14 -0.49
CA LEU A 129 11.55 -10.81 -0.94
C LEU A 129 11.28 -9.29 -0.95
N ARG A 130 12.33 -8.48 -0.78
CA ARG A 130 12.24 -7.03 -0.77
C ARG A 130 12.40 -6.49 -2.19
N LEU A 131 11.27 -5.99 -2.72
CA LEU A 131 11.18 -4.94 -3.76
C LEU A 131 11.58 -5.31 -5.19
N LEU A 132 10.77 -6.11 -5.88
CA LEU A 132 10.67 -5.97 -7.34
C LEU A 132 9.23 -5.64 -7.75
N PRO A 133 8.96 -4.44 -8.30
CA PRO A 133 7.69 -4.13 -8.92
C PRO A 133 7.66 -4.89 -10.26
N GLY A 134 6.96 -6.01 -10.33
CA GLY A 134 6.81 -6.72 -11.61
C GLY A 134 6.48 -8.20 -11.58
N PHE A 135 6.53 -8.90 -10.43
CA PHE A 135 6.28 -10.34 -10.40
C PHE A 135 4.78 -10.71 -10.33
N LEU A 136 3.94 -9.96 -11.05
CA LEU A 136 2.52 -10.23 -11.23
C LEU A 136 2.28 -10.48 -12.73
N THR A 137 2.63 -11.66 -13.22
CA THR A 137 1.93 -12.22 -14.38
C THR A 137 1.82 -13.73 -14.28
N ALA A 138 0.56 -14.17 -14.21
CA ALA A 138 0.03 -15.48 -14.55
C ALA A 138 0.35 -16.68 -13.64
N CYS A 139 -0.61 -16.99 -12.77
CA CYS A 139 -1.14 -18.36 -12.68
C CYS A 139 -2.66 -18.29 -12.50
N SER A 140 -3.37 -18.45 -13.62
CA SER A 140 -4.82 -18.65 -13.67
C SER A 140 -5.12 -20.12 -13.34
N PRO A 141 -6.24 -20.47 -12.67
CA PRO A 141 -6.41 -21.77 -12.03
C PRO A 141 -6.67 -22.97 -12.96
N ASN A 142 -6.69 -22.80 -14.28
CA ASN A 142 -7.35 -23.77 -15.16
C ASN A 142 -6.51 -24.49 -16.22
N THR A 143 -5.19 -24.32 -16.25
CA THR A 143 -4.32 -25.12 -17.12
C THR A 143 -2.90 -25.22 -16.54
N CYS A 144 -2.69 -26.13 -15.59
CA CYS A 144 -1.34 -26.61 -15.29
C CYS A 144 -1.29 -28.07 -15.71
N ASP A 145 -1.11 -28.26 -17.02
CA ASP A 145 -0.69 -29.53 -17.59
C ASP A 145 0.81 -29.72 -17.28
N VAL A 146 1.18 -30.98 -17.12
CA VAL A 146 2.38 -31.44 -16.42
C VAL A 146 3.62 -31.27 -17.32
N THR A 147 4.16 -30.07 -17.52
CA THR A 147 5.51 -29.87 -18.13
C THR A 147 6.11 -28.45 -17.97
N ASP A 148 5.76 -27.65 -16.95
CA ASP A 148 6.37 -26.31 -16.82
C ASP A 148 7.66 -26.31 -16.00
N HIS A 149 8.78 -26.54 -16.70
CA HIS A 149 10.15 -26.26 -16.28
C HIS A 149 10.45 -24.75 -16.05
N LEU A 150 9.42 -23.91 -15.98
CA LEU A 150 9.54 -22.46 -15.85
C LEU A 150 9.33 -21.95 -14.42
N CYS A 151 8.80 -22.77 -13.49
CA CYS A 151 8.77 -22.41 -12.07
C CYS A 151 10.15 -22.51 -11.39
N SER A 152 11.10 -23.22 -12.00
CA SER A 152 12.50 -23.29 -11.56
C SER A 152 13.36 -22.09 -11.99
N LEU A 153 12.83 -21.19 -12.82
CA LEU A 153 13.64 -20.17 -13.51
C LEU A 153 13.69 -18.80 -12.81
N SER A 154 13.06 -18.64 -11.64
CA SER A 154 13.14 -17.38 -10.88
C SER A 154 14.17 -17.37 -9.76
N ILE A 155 15.01 -18.41 -9.68
CA ILE A 155 16.18 -18.49 -8.77
C ILE A 155 17.51 -18.35 -9.54
N ASP A 156 17.52 -18.39 -10.88
CA ASP A 156 18.74 -18.41 -11.70
C ASP A 156 19.16 -17.04 -12.30
N LEU A 157 18.97 -15.93 -11.58
CA LEU A 157 19.44 -14.61 -12.02
C LEU A 157 20.38 -13.96 -10.99
N GLU A 158 21.44 -14.67 -10.61
CA GLU A 158 22.65 -14.05 -10.01
C GLU A 158 23.89 -14.92 -10.25
N ARG A 159 24.03 -15.41 -11.48
CA ARG A 159 25.26 -16.07 -11.94
C ARG A 159 25.86 -15.29 -13.10
N ASP A 160 26.51 -14.17 -12.76
CA ASP A 160 27.72 -13.64 -13.40
C ASP A 160 28.42 -12.65 -12.43
#